data_AF-A0A2V8L7U5-F1
#
_entry.id   AF-A0A2V8L7U5-F1
#
_cell.length_a   1.000
_cell.length_b   1.000
_cell.length_c   1.000
_cell.angle_alpha   90.00
_cell.angle_beta   90.00
_cell.angle_gamma   90.00
#
_symmetry.space_group_name_H-M   'P 1'
#
loop_
_entity.id
_entity.type
_entity.pdbx_description
1 polymer ?
#
loop_
_entity_poly.entity_id
_entity_poly.type
_entity_poly.pdbx_seq_one_letter_code
_entity_poly.pdbx_strand_id
1 'polypeptide(L)'
;KGLPLSNHGGISDTATMLYLEPASGQWVRSMYKTTIGDPVLPPGQRPDPRTPRVNNGVTGDPRPSTPEIGKLVVDMKVTNAVAQIQKLIAAKTTGAR
;
A
#
# COMPACT_ATOMS: atom_id res chain seq x y z
N LYS A 1 -10.06 -11.29 0.91
CA LYS A 1 -11.04 -10.96 1.98
C LYS A 1 -10.39 -11.33 3.31
N GLY A 2 -10.42 -10.46 4.33
CA GLY A 2 -9.82 -10.75 5.64
C GLY A 2 -8.42 -10.19 5.89
N LEU A 3 -7.91 -9.31 5.03
CA LEU A 3 -6.71 -8.53 5.34
C LEU A 3 -7.09 -7.30 6.18
N PRO A 4 -6.27 -6.90 7.16
CA PRO A 4 -6.50 -5.69 7.94
C PRO A 4 -6.44 -4.44 7.06
N LEU A 5 -7.07 -3.36 7.54
CA LEU A 5 -6.88 -2.06 6.95
C LEU A 5 -5.40 -1.68 6.99
N SER A 6 -4.93 -1.11 5.89
CA SER A 6 -3.53 -0.74 5.69
C SER A 6 -3.45 0.72 5.28
N ASN A 7 -2.47 1.43 5.82
CA ASN A 7 -2.09 2.75 5.36
C ASN A 7 -0.54 2.76 5.19
N HIS A 8 0.16 3.78 5.69
CA HIS A 8 1.60 3.93 5.50
C HIS A 8 2.41 2.78 6.08
N GLY A 9 3.24 2.16 5.25
CA GLY A 9 4.14 1.07 5.66
C GLY A 9 3.41 -0.23 6.02
N GLY A 10 2.12 -0.35 5.66
CA GLY A 10 1.34 -1.57 5.86
C GLY A 10 1.44 -2.51 4.65
N ILE A 11 0.44 -3.39 4.50
CA ILE A 11 0.46 -4.52 3.56
C ILE A 11 0.83 -4.09 2.13
N SER A 12 0.15 -3.09 1.58
CA SER A 12 0.34 -2.69 0.18
C SER A 12 1.73 -2.14 -0.09
N ASP A 13 2.26 -1.32 0.83
CA ASP A 13 3.57 -0.68 0.68
C ASP A 13 4.67 -1.72 0.81
N THR A 14 4.66 -2.51 1.89
CA THR A 14 5.65 -3.56 2.13
C THR A 14 5.60 -4.65 1.06
N ALA A 15 4.42 -5.09 0.64
CA ALA A 15 4.28 -6.10 -0.40
C ALA A 15 4.80 -5.59 -1.75
N THR A 16 4.52 -4.33 -2.12
CA THR A 16 5.05 -3.73 -3.34
C THR A 16 6.59 -3.72 -3.32
N MET A 17 7.19 -3.34 -2.18
CA MET A 17 8.64 -3.33 -2.05
C MET A 17 9.24 -4.75 -2.08
N LEU A 18 8.59 -5.75 -1.48
CA LEU A 18 9.00 -7.16 -1.56
C LEU A 18 8.93 -7.72 -2.99
N TYR A 19 7.99 -7.23 -3.81
CA TYR A 19 7.89 -7.63 -5.22
C TYR A 19 8.95 -6.96 -6.09
N LEU A 20 9.26 -5.69 -5.82
CA LEU A 20 10.19 -4.90 -6.64
C LEU A 20 11.65 -5.06 -6.22
N GLU A 21 11.93 -5.58 -5.03
CA GLU A 21 13.32 -5.73 -4.59
C GLU A 21 14.08 -6.69 -5.53
N PRO A 22 15.31 -6.33 -5.93
CA PRO A 22 16.09 -7.12 -6.88
C PRO A 22 16.56 -8.46 -6.29
N ALA A 23 16.62 -8.55 -4.96
CA ALA A 23 16.88 -9.78 -4.21
C ALA A 23 16.22 -9.69 -2.84
N SER A 24 15.77 -10.83 -2.30
CA SER A 24 15.11 -10.92 -0.99
C SER A 24 15.96 -10.29 0.12
N GLY A 25 15.40 -9.30 0.82
CA GLY A 25 16.03 -8.66 1.97
C GLY A 25 16.97 -7.51 1.61
N GLN A 26 17.07 -7.11 0.34
CA GLN A 26 17.92 -6.00 -0.07
C GLN A 26 17.33 -4.65 0.36
N TRP A 27 16.01 -4.51 0.33
CA TRP A 27 15.32 -3.27 0.73
C TRP A 27 14.40 -3.48 1.93
N VAL A 28 13.67 -4.60 1.94
CA VAL A 28 12.71 -4.89 3.00
C VAL A 28 13.37 -5.77 4.07
N ARG A 29 13.67 -5.17 5.21
CA ARG A 29 14.23 -5.90 6.36
C ARG A 29 13.22 -6.89 6.93
N SER A 30 13.65 -8.09 7.31
CA SER A 30 12.81 -9.17 7.84
C SER A 30 11.96 -8.80 9.07
N MET A 31 12.31 -7.72 9.78
CA MET A 31 11.55 -7.20 10.93
C MET A 31 10.08 -6.87 10.63
N TYR A 32 9.68 -6.69 9.36
CA TYR A 32 8.27 -6.48 9.02
C TYR A 32 7.38 -7.64 9.51
N LYS A 33 7.93 -8.86 9.62
CA LYS A 33 7.21 -10.05 10.11
C LYS A 33 6.79 -9.98 11.58
N THR A 34 7.42 -9.10 12.35
CA THR A 34 7.10 -8.86 13.78
C THR A 34 6.63 -7.43 14.04
N THR A 35 6.53 -6.60 13.00
CA THR A 35 6.14 -5.20 13.12
C THR A 35 4.61 -5.09 13.18
N ILE A 36 4.10 -4.32 14.14
CA ILE A 36 2.71 -3.87 14.21
C ILE A 36 2.75 -2.35 14.31
N GLY A 37 2.01 -1.65 13.46
CA GLY A 37 1.94 -0.19 13.49
C GLY A 37 0.78 0.33 14.31
N ASP A 38 0.60 1.65 14.27
CA ASP A 38 -0.62 2.28 14.77
C ASP A 38 -1.86 1.78 14.00
N PRO A 39 -3.01 1.61 14.65
CA PRO A 39 -4.21 1.12 13.99
C PRO A 39 -4.71 2.09 12.92
N VAL A 40 -5.15 1.56 11.79
CA VAL A 40 -5.93 2.32 10.80
C VAL A 40 -7.36 2.43 11.31
N LEU A 41 -7.81 3.66 11.59
CA LEU A 41 -9.16 3.92 12.07
C LEU A 41 -10.15 4.02 10.90
N PRO A 42 -11.41 3.60 11.09
CA PRO A 42 -12.51 3.92 10.20
C PRO A 42 -12.59 5.43 9.87
N PRO A 43 -13.05 5.79 8.66
CA PRO A 43 -13.27 7.17 8.28
C PRO A 43 -14.13 7.93 9.31
N GLY A 44 -13.68 9.12 9.70
CA GLY A 44 -14.39 9.98 10.66
C GLY A 44 -14.14 9.65 12.13
N GLN A 45 -13.54 8.50 12.46
CA GLN A 45 -13.19 8.17 13.84
C GLN A 45 -11.89 8.88 14.25
N ARG A 46 -11.95 9.56 15.40
CA ARG A 46 -10.75 10.17 16.01
C ARG A 46 -10.02 9.14 16.87
N PRO A 47 -8.67 9.16 16.91
CA PRO A 47 -7.90 8.36 17.85
C PRO A 47 -8.32 8.66 19.29
N ASP A 48 -8.44 7.62 20.12
CA ASP A 48 -8.61 7.80 21.56
C ASP A 48 -7.29 8.33 22.15
N PRO A 49 -7.29 9.52 22.78
CA PRO A 49 -6.09 10.09 23.39
C PRO A 49 -5.52 9.24 24.54
N ARG A 50 -6.29 8.30 25.11
CA ARG A 50 -5.82 7.40 26.17
C ARG A 50 -5.15 6.14 25.64
N THR A 51 -5.29 5.84 24.35
CA THR A 51 -4.63 4.68 23.74
C THR A 51 -3.21 5.08 23.32
N PRO A 52 -2.15 4.48 23.90
CA PRO A 52 -0.78 4.79 23.50
C PRO A 52 -0.53 4.44 22.03
N ARG A 53 0.20 5.32 21.35
CA ARG A 53 0.69 5.08 19.99
C ARG A 53 1.89 4.13 20.00
N VAL A 54 2.03 3.31 18.97
CA VAL A 54 3.22 2.48 18.76
C VAL A 54 4.41 3.35 18.34
N ASN A 55 4.17 4.43 17.57
CA ASN A 55 5.18 5.42 17.16
C ASN A 55 6.41 4.83 16.44
N ASN A 56 6.25 3.74 15.69
CA ASN A 56 7.33 3.14 14.89
C ASN A 56 7.31 3.56 13.40
N GLY A 57 6.46 4.53 13.04
CA GLY A 57 6.30 5.02 11.67
C GLY A 57 5.38 4.17 10.78
N VAL A 58 4.85 3.06 11.27
CA VAL A 58 3.91 2.20 10.52
C VAL A 58 2.46 2.50 10.95
N THR A 59 1.53 2.52 10.00
CA THR A 59 0.09 2.55 10.26
C THR A 59 -0.59 1.36 9.58
N GLY A 60 -1.01 0.37 10.39
CA GLY A 60 -1.55 -0.90 9.95
C GLY A 60 -0.66 -2.09 10.35
N ASP A 61 -0.80 -3.19 9.61
CA ASP A 61 -0.12 -4.46 9.89
C ASP A 61 0.55 -5.00 8.61
N PRO A 62 1.88 -4.89 8.46
CA PRO A 62 2.59 -5.36 7.28
C PRO A 62 2.89 -6.87 7.30
N ARG A 63 2.62 -7.58 8.39
CA ARG A 63 3.01 -9.00 8.54
C ARG A 63 2.42 -9.92 7.45
N PRO A 64 1.20 -9.69 6.94
CA PRO A 64 0.65 -10.48 5.85
C PRO A 64 1.24 -10.19 4.47
N SER A 65 2.19 -9.25 4.34
CA SER A 65 2.78 -8.89 3.04
C SER A 65 3.53 -10.06 2.42
N THR A 66 3.28 -10.27 1.12
CA THR A 66 4.02 -11.22 0.29
C THR A 66 4.34 -10.59 -1.08
N PRO A 67 5.37 -11.06 -1.80
CA PRO A 67 5.66 -10.61 -3.15
C PRO A 67 4.47 -10.78 -4.12
N GLU A 68 3.64 -11.81 -3.94
CA GLU A 68 2.46 -12.07 -4.78
C GLU A 68 1.39 -10.99 -4.61
N ILE A 69 1.16 -10.54 -3.38
CA ILE A 69 0.30 -9.38 -3.11
C ILE A 69 0.91 -8.13 -3.77
N GLY A 70 2.24 -7.96 -3.69
CA GLY A 70 2.95 -6.85 -4.30
C GLY A 70 2.74 -6.78 -5.81
N LYS A 71 2.88 -7.92 -6.49
CA LYS A 71 2.61 -8.06 -7.93
C LYS A 71 1.18 -7.65 -8.26
N LEU A 72 0.19 -8.15 -7.52
CA LEU A 72 -1.22 -7.79 -7.72
C LEU A 72 -1.44 -6.28 -7.59
N VAL A 73 -0.83 -5.63 -6.61
CA VAL A 73 -0.92 -4.17 -6.42
C VAL A 73 -0.28 -3.41 -7.58
N VAL A 74 0.91 -3.83 -8.04
CA VAL A 74 1.60 -3.20 -9.18
C VAL A 74 0.78 -3.36 -10.45
N ASP A 75 0.33 -4.57 -10.78
CA ASP A 75 -0.46 -4.85 -11.97
C ASP A 75 -1.74 -3.99 -11.99
N MET A 76 -2.49 -3.97 -10.88
CA MET A 76 -3.69 -3.15 -10.76
C MET A 76 -3.40 -1.66 -10.98
N LYS A 77 -2.34 -1.13 -10.36
CA LYS A 77 -1.97 0.29 -10.50
C LYS A 77 -1.58 0.62 -11.94
N VAL A 78 -0.74 -0.20 -12.58
CA VAL A 78 -0.29 0.01 -13.96
C VAL A 78 -1.46 -0.07 -14.92
N THR A 79 -2.29 -1.11 -14.84
CA THR A 79 -3.47 -1.27 -15.70
C THR A 79 -4.41 -0.07 -15.58
N ASN A 80 -4.75 0.34 -14.36
CA ASN A 80 -5.65 1.47 -14.13
C ASN A 80 -5.06 2.79 -14.61
N ALA A 81 -3.77 3.04 -14.34
CA ALA A 81 -3.09 4.26 -14.76
C ALA A 81 -3.02 4.38 -16.28
N VAL A 82 -2.62 3.31 -16.99
CA VAL A 82 -2.58 3.29 -18.46
C VAL A 82 -3.95 3.56 -19.04
N ALA A 83 -5.00 2.90 -18.53
CA ALA A 83 -6.37 3.11 -19.01
C ALA A 83 -6.84 4.55 -18.78
N GLN A 84 -6.51 5.15 -17.64
CA GLN A 84 -6.85 6.54 -17.34
C GLN A 84 -6.11 7.53 -18.25
N ILE A 85 -4.80 7.32 -18.45
CA ILE A 85 -3.98 8.15 -19.34
C ILE A 85 -4.53 8.12 -20.78
N GLN A 86 -4.86 6.93 -21.29
CA GLN A 86 -5.44 6.78 -22.63
C GLN A 86 -6.77 7.54 -22.76
N LYS A 87 -7.65 7.47 -21.75
CA LYS A 87 -8.91 8.23 -21.73
C LYS A 87 -8.66 9.73 -21.76
N LEU A 88 -7.70 10.23 -20.97
CA LEU A 88 -7.34 11.65 -20.93
C LEU A 88 -6.74 12.14 -22.26
N ILE A 89 -5.89 11.34 -22.90
CA ILE A 89 -5.33 11.62 -24.24
C ILE A 89 -6.46 11.71 -25.27
N ALA A 90 -7.37 10.73 -25.29
CA ALA A 90 -8.50 10.73 -26.21
C ALA A 90 -9.40 11.96 -26.01
N ALA A 91 -9.78 12.27 -24.77
CA ALA A 91 -10.58 13.44 -24.44
C ALA A 91 -9.92 14.76 -24.88
N LYS A 92 -8.60 14.90 -24.67
CA LYS A 92 -7.83 16.06 -25.15
C LYS A 92 -7.86 16.19 -26.68
N THR A 93 -7.74 15.08 -27.40
CA THR A 93 -7.75 15.09 -28.87
C THR A 93 -9.14 15.37 -29.44
N THR A 94 -10.21 14.85 -28.81
CA THR A 94 -11.59 15.10 -29.25
C THR A 94 -12.05 16.52 -28.93
N GLY A 95 -11.65 17.10 -27.79
CA GLY A 95 -11.99 18.48 -27.43
C GLY A 95 -11.16 19.56 -28.15
N ALA A 96 -10.14 19.17 -28.91
CA ALA A 96 -9.34 20.06 -29.75
C ALA A 96 -9.82 20.09 -31.23
N ARG A 97 -10.93 19.40 -31.54
CA ARG A 97 -11.61 19.44 -32.84
C ARG A 97 -12.88 20.27 -32.77
#